data_AF-A0AAQ4DAE7-F1
#
_entry.id   AF-A0AAQ4DAE7-F1
#
_cell.length_a   1.000
_cell.length_b   1.000
_cell.length_c   1.000
_cell.angle_alpha   90.00
_cell.angle_beta   90.00
_cell.angle_gamma   90.00
#
_symmetry.space_group_name_H-M   'P 1'
#
loop_
_entity.id
_entity.type
_entity.pdbx_description
1 polymer ?
#
loop_
_entity_poly.entity_id
_entity_poly.type
_entity_poly.pdbx_seq_one_letter_code
_entity_poly.pdbx_strand_id
1 'polypeptide(L)'
;MQDEAPNSGAPDDGWERQLDFERACGADGPQQRCWLSSDLTAWNQVMHGFAFELVEAKPGSLRLQSIPRGKAERDSAAAAREASSLLSWLLGHHRCVEELAVTCTVHTGDRSEEAPCSIRLRPLPARDAWRSIRRLEIEERPSAALVLRDVDAVIGVETLKINARAIKPEFAAEIEALLRRNSSSIKAVDISDMNRLPRSVIKALDCLNNCESLAISSLIDFVRGLPDMNSVAQLVQTSKVLKELSVDPVMDEQISVTAEALKTNPALTKLTLFIPDSTIPPRALFPALEINTTLKELRLTGCCSMDALSGQALASALRKNTCLRELYIEDADIDASSMKDWPDALSENTALECFQLSSEQLPISGISALCKLLPANKRLKKLVFTGFQAAQEERYGFGSSEM
;
A
#
# COMPACT_ATOMS: atom_id res chain seq x y z
N MET A 1 -60.06 33.96 26.95
CA MET A 1 -59.94 33.05 25.78
C MET A 1 -59.47 33.94 24.64
N GLN A 2 -58.15 34.09 24.51
CA GLN A 2 -57.26 33.20 23.76
C GLN A 2 -57.46 33.38 22.26
N ASP A 3 -56.51 34.04 21.62
CA ASP A 3 -55.88 33.45 20.44
C ASP A 3 -54.38 33.71 20.55
N GLU A 4 -53.65 32.60 20.64
CA GLU A 4 -52.21 32.49 20.78
C GLU A 4 -51.52 32.78 19.45
N ALA A 5 -50.27 33.27 19.52
CA ALA A 5 -49.38 33.38 18.37
C ALA A 5 -49.10 32.00 17.74
N PRO A 6 -48.43 31.97 16.58
CA PRO A 6 -47.13 31.34 16.63
C PRO A 6 -46.05 32.37 16.36
N ASN A 7 -45.36 32.68 17.46
CA ASN A 7 -43.99 33.11 17.53
C ASN A 7 -43.16 32.34 16.48
N SER A 8 -42.84 33.00 15.36
CA SER A 8 -41.86 32.51 14.39
C SER A 8 -40.48 32.67 15.04
N GLY A 9 -40.14 31.73 15.92
CA GLY A 9 -38.81 31.60 16.48
C GLY A 9 -37.81 31.41 15.34
N ALA A 10 -37.09 32.48 15.00
CA ALA A 10 -35.74 32.31 14.52
C ALA A 10 -34.92 31.67 15.66
N PRO A 11 -34.15 30.63 15.33
CA PRO A 11 -32.73 30.78 15.54
C PRO A 11 -32.02 30.40 14.24
N ASP A 12 -31.79 31.41 13.40
CA ASP A 12 -30.81 31.34 12.32
C ASP A 12 -29.42 31.66 12.91
N ASP A 13 -29.05 30.95 13.96
CA ASP A 13 -27.73 31.05 14.57
C ASP A 13 -26.79 30.09 13.84
N GLY A 14 -26.12 30.62 12.80
CA GLY A 14 -25.17 29.87 11.98
C GLY A 14 -24.10 29.15 12.82
N TRP A 15 -23.67 27.98 12.35
CA TRP A 15 -22.60 27.17 12.96
C TRP A 15 -21.29 27.95 13.17
N GLU A 16 -21.11 29.06 12.47
CA GLU A 16 -19.99 30.00 12.62
C GLU A 16 -19.83 30.54 14.05
N ARG A 17 -20.91 30.56 14.86
CA ARG A 17 -20.84 30.96 16.29
C ARG A 17 -20.47 29.81 17.23
N GLN A 18 -20.45 28.57 16.74
CA GLN A 18 -20.21 27.36 17.52
C GLN A 18 -18.73 26.92 17.50
N LEU A 19 -17.93 27.46 16.57
CA LEU A 19 -16.53 27.09 16.36
C LEU A 19 -15.62 28.32 16.52
N ASP A 20 -14.41 28.09 17.06
CA ASP A 20 -13.37 29.11 17.21
C ASP A 20 -12.53 29.22 15.93
N PHE A 21 -12.68 30.34 15.21
CA PHE A 21 -11.92 30.67 13.99
C PHE A 21 -10.73 31.61 14.24
N GLU A 22 -10.54 32.10 15.46
CA GLU A 22 -9.48 33.08 15.78
C GLU A 22 -8.20 32.38 16.25
N ARG A 23 -8.33 31.16 16.76
CA ARG A 23 -7.22 30.44 17.38
C ARG A 23 -6.35 29.69 16.36
N ALA A 24 -5.09 30.13 16.23
CA ALA A 24 -4.12 29.51 15.34
C ALA A 24 -3.79 28.05 15.71
N CYS A 25 -3.33 27.28 14.73
CA CYS A 25 -2.91 25.90 14.93
C CYS A 25 -1.68 25.81 15.85
N GLY A 26 -1.81 25.08 16.96
CA GLY A 26 -0.74 24.89 17.94
C GLY A 26 0.22 23.73 17.65
N ALA A 27 0.13 23.13 16.47
CA ALA A 27 1.04 22.05 16.05
C ALA A 27 2.31 22.64 15.41
N ASP A 28 3.22 23.13 16.26
CA ASP A 28 4.51 23.70 15.84
C ASP A 28 5.68 22.67 15.90
N GLY A 29 5.39 21.40 16.22
CA GLY A 29 6.39 20.32 16.22
C GLY A 29 5.80 18.92 16.38
N PRO A 30 6.60 17.86 16.15
CA PRO A 30 6.16 16.48 16.34
C PRO A 30 5.74 16.26 17.79
N GLN A 31 4.55 15.69 17.99
CA GLN A 31 3.91 15.40 19.29
C GLN A 31 3.25 16.59 20.01
N GLN A 32 3.33 17.82 19.49
CA GLN A 32 2.53 18.93 20.03
C GLN A 32 1.08 18.83 19.55
N ARG A 33 0.16 18.79 20.50
CA ARG A 33 -1.28 18.70 20.23
C ARG A 33 -1.84 20.07 19.89
N CYS A 34 -2.42 20.19 18.70
CA CYS A 34 -3.24 21.34 18.37
C CYS A 34 -4.47 21.37 19.30
N TRP A 35 -4.92 22.55 19.68
CA TRP A 35 -6.13 22.74 20.50
C TRP A 35 -7.35 22.04 19.89
N LEU A 36 -7.39 21.95 18.56
CA LEU A 36 -8.44 21.27 17.79
C LEU A 36 -8.63 19.80 18.21
N SER A 37 -7.55 19.11 18.63
CA SER A 37 -7.63 17.73 19.14
C SER A 37 -8.41 17.60 20.45
N SER A 38 -8.44 18.67 21.26
CA SER A 38 -9.19 18.70 22.53
C SER A 38 -10.64 19.14 22.32
N ASP A 39 -10.98 19.64 21.14
CA ASP A 39 -12.30 20.19 20.80
C ASP A 39 -12.99 19.44 19.65
N LEU A 40 -12.56 18.20 19.38
CA LEU A 40 -13.12 17.38 18.31
C LEU A 40 -14.63 17.20 18.43
N THR A 41 -15.20 17.20 19.64
CA THR A 41 -16.65 17.06 19.84
C THR A 41 -17.43 18.23 19.26
N ALA A 42 -17.04 19.47 19.55
CA ALA A 42 -17.73 20.65 19.03
C ALA A 42 -17.56 20.75 17.50
N TRP A 43 -16.34 20.47 17.02
CA TRP A 43 -16.07 20.43 15.58
C TRP A 43 -16.86 19.34 14.87
N ASN A 44 -16.93 18.12 15.41
CA ASN A 44 -17.68 17.03 14.80
C ASN A 44 -19.20 17.25 14.84
N GLN A 45 -19.74 17.97 15.82
CA GLN A 45 -21.16 18.38 15.80
C GLN A 45 -21.51 19.19 14.56
N VAL A 46 -20.63 20.10 14.14
CA VAL A 46 -20.80 20.89 12.92
C VAL A 46 -20.42 20.09 11.66
N MET A 47 -19.29 19.38 11.69
CA MET A 47 -18.74 18.66 10.55
C MET A 47 -19.60 17.48 10.11
N HIS A 48 -20.28 16.81 11.04
CA HIS A 48 -21.25 15.76 10.70
C HIS A 48 -22.39 16.31 9.85
N GLY A 49 -22.79 17.56 10.09
CA GLY A 49 -23.74 18.30 9.27
C GLY A 49 -23.27 18.47 7.81
N PHE A 50 -21.99 18.31 7.54
CA PHE A 50 -21.37 18.32 6.20
C PHE A 50 -20.84 16.96 5.76
N ALA A 51 -21.17 15.89 6.50
CA ALA A 51 -20.73 14.51 6.29
C ALA A 51 -19.20 14.32 6.35
N PHE A 52 -18.54 15.07 7.22
CA PHE A 52 -17.14 14.85 7.59
C PHE A 52 -17.01 14.67 9.09
N GLU A 53 -15.96 13.99 9.51
CA GLU A 53 -15.50 13.99 10.90
C GLU A 53 -13.99 14.20 10.97
N LEU A 54 -13.55 14.77 12.08
CA LEU A 54 -12.16 14.88 12.48
C LEU A 54 -11.85 13.81 13.53
N VAL A 55 -10.78 13.07 13.28
CA VAL A 55 -10.28 12.01 14.17
C VAL A 55 -8.79 12.21 14.40
N GLU A 56 -8.32 11.91 15.61
CA GLU A 56 -6.88 11.83 15.87
C GLU A 56 -6.33 10.49 15.35
N ALA A 57 -5.61 10.53 14.22
CA ALA A 57 -5.02 9.32 13.62
C ALA A 57 -3.80 8.83 14.40
N LYS A 58 -2.99 9.77 14.88
CA LYS A 58 -1.83 9.58 15.76
C LYS A 58 -1.71 10.79 16.69
N PRO A 59 -1.03 10.68 17.85
CA PRO A 59 -0.86 11.81 18.75
C PRO A 59 -0.36 13.09 18.03
N GLY A 60 -1.21 14.12 17.96
CA GLY A 60 -0.90 15.40 17.31
C GLY A 60 -1.14 15.47 15.78
N SER A 61 -1.61 14.40 15.15
CA SER A 61 -1.94 14.34 13.72
C SER A 61 -3.41 13.97 13.53
N LEU A 62 -4.16 14.86 12.87
CA LEU A 62 -5.59 14.72 12.61
C LEU A 62 -5.84 14.18 11.21
N ARG A 63 -6.87 13.34 11.12
CA ARG A 63 -7.48 12.84 9.91
C ARG A 63 -8.85 13.49 9.73
N LEU A 64 -9.05 14.10 8.58
CA LEU A 64 -10.36 14.50 8.09
C LEU A 64 -10.91 13.35 7.24
N GLN A 65 -12.01 12.73 7.67
CA GLN A 65 -12.63 11.63 6.93
C GLN A 65 -14.10 11.86 6.62
N SER A 66 -14.54 11.43 5.44
CA SER A 66 -15.96 11.48 5.07
C SER A 66 -16.76 10.40 5.80
N ILE A 67 -17.99 10.71 6.19
CA ILE A 67 -18.92 9.78 6.83
C ILE A 67 -20.18 9.53 5.98
N PRO A 68 -20.83 8.36 6.09
CA PRO A 68 -22.10 8.11 5.40
C PRO A 68 -23.18 9.06 5.91
N ARG A 69 -23.86 9.77 5.00
CA ARG A 69 -24.99 10.64 5.35
C ARG A 69 -26.30 9.84 5.44
N GLY A 70 -27.16 10.17 6.41
CA GLY A 70 -28.55 9.74 6.42
C GLY A 70 -29.39 10.54 5.42
N LYS A 71 -30.55 10.00 5.01
CA LYS A 71 -31.47 10.52 3.97
C LYS A 71 -31.99 11.97 4.16
N ALA A 72 -31.69 12.64 5.25
CA ALA A 72 -32.34 13.89 5.62
C ALA A 72 -31.38 14.84 6.33
N GLU A 73 -30.57 15.60 5.60
CA GLU A 73 -30.01 16.85 6.11
C GLU A 73 -29.33 17.70 5.01
N ARG A 74 -29.85 18.92 4.82
CA ARG A 74 -29.30 20.05 4.02
C ARG A 74 -28.61 19.70 2.70
N ASP A 75 -29.39 19.35 1.68
CA ASP A 75 -28.94 19.31 0.27
C ASP A 75 -29.18 20.65 -0.47
N SER A 76 -28.71 21.75 0.12
CA SER A 76 -28.80 23.08 -0.51
C SER A 76 -27.45 23.54 -1.05
N ALA A 77 -27.47 24.31 -2.15
CA ALA A 77 -26.26 24.97 -2.68
C ALA A 77 -25.63 25.96 -1.67
N ALA A 78 -26.39 26.40 -0.66
CA ALA A 78 -25.89 27.20 0.46
C ALA A 78 -25.07 26.34 1.44
N ALA A 79 -25.59 25.17 1.85
CA ALA A 79 -24.86 24.25 2.72
C ALA A 79 -23.55 23.77 2.08
N ALA A 80 -23.51 23.58 0.76
CA ALA A 80 -22.29 23.27 0.03
C ALA A 80 -21.25 24.41 0.06
N ARG A 81 -21.68 25.67 0.06
CA ARG A 81 -20.77 26.83 0.21
C ARG A 81 -20.20 26.88 1.61
N GLU A 82 -21.06 26.70 2.60
CA GLU A 82 -20.66 26.68 4.01
C GLU A 82 -19.65 25.57 4.29
N ALA A 83 -19.92 24.35 3.80
CA ALA A 83 -18.99 23.23 3.88
C ALA A 83 -17.63 23.56 3.23
N SER A 84 -17.66 24.12 2.02
CA SER A 84 -16.45 24.51 1.28
C SER A 84 -15.64 25.58 2.02
N SER A 85 -16.29 26.59 2.58
CA SER A 85 -15.64 27.63 3.38
C SER A 85 -15.00 27.07 4.64
N LEU A 86 -15.73 26.21 5.37
CA LEU A 86 -15.25 25.57 6.59
C LEU A 86 -14.02 24.68 6.30
N LEU A 87 -14.10 23.82 5.29
CA LEU A 87 -13.00 22.96 4.88
C LEU A 87 -11.79 23.76 4.39
N SER A 88 -12.01 24.80 3.59
CA SER A 88 -10.91 25.66 3.12
C SER A 88 -10.23 26.38 4.28
N TRP A 89 -10.99 26.85 5.27
CA TRP A 89 -10.42 27.48 6.45
C TRP A 89 -9.62 26.47 7.28
N LEU A 90 -10.22 25.33 7.59
CA LEU A 90 -9.62 24.26 8.39
C LEU A 90 -8.28 23.83 7.79
N LEU A 91 -8.27 23.45 6.52
CA LEU A 91 -7.09 22.98 5.83
C LEU A 91 -6.03 24.10 5.64
N GLY A 92 -6.48 25.35 5.47
CA GLY A 92 -5.60 26.52 5.36
C GLY A 92 -4.92 26.94 6.67
N HIS A 93 -5.57 26.74 7.82
CA HIS A 93 -5.07 27.24 9.10
C HIS A 93 -4.55 26.13 10.02
N HIS A 94 -4.97 24.88 9.81
CA HIS A 94 -4.61 23.74 10.64
C HIS A 94 -3.67 22.76 9.93
N ARG A 95 -2.37 23.00 10.06
CA ARG A 95 -1.31 22.09 9.59
C ARG A 95 -1.29 20.73 10.29
N CYS A 96 -1.99 20.60 11.42
CA CYS A 96 -2.17 19.32 12.11
C CYS A 96 -3.10 18.35 11.36
N VAL A 97 -3.89 18.83 10.39
CA VAL A 97 -4.68 17.96 9.51
C VAL A 97 -3.77 17.48 8.39
N GLU A 98 -3.23 16.27 8.53
CA GLU A 98 -2.26 15.69 7.61
C GLU A 98 -2.85 14.57 6.74
N GLU A 99 -4.03 14.06 7.11
CA GLU A 99 -4.69 12.97 6.40
C GLU A 99 -6.09 13.39 5.92
N LEU A 100 -6.39 13.09 4.66
CA LEU A 100 -7.72 13.23 4.07
C LEU A 100 -8.20 11.86 3.59
N ALA A 101 -9.35 11.40 4.07
CA ALA A 101 -9.99 10.18 3.62
C ALA A 101 -11.38 10.48 3.04
N VAL A 102 -11.54 10.28 1.73
CA VAL A 102 -12.81 10.43 1.03
C VAL A 102 -13.32 9.06 0.60
N THR A 103 -14.06 8.42 1.51
CA THR A 103 -14.58 7.04 1.40
C THR A 103 -16.07 6.99 1.05
N CYS A 104 -16.79 8.12 1.13
CA CYS A 104 -18.21 8.20 0.81
C CYS A 104 -18.47 8.90 -0.53
N THR A 105 -19.67 8.72 -1.10
CA THR A 105 -20.07 9.40 -2.35
C THR A 105 -20.10 10.93 -2.16
N VAL A 106 -19.47 11.67 -3.08
CA VAL A 106 -19.33 13.14 -3.05
C VAL A 106 -19.71 13.68 -4.43
N HIS A 107 -20.84 14.38 -4.56
CA HIS A 107 -21.25 15.00 -5.83
C HIS A 107 -20.70 16.41 -5.97
N THR A 108 -20.25 16.79 -7.16
CA THR A 108 -19.79 18.16 -7.41
C THR A 108 -20.78 18.86 -8.33
N GLY A 109 -21.31 20.00 -7.90
CA GLY A 109 -22.20 20.85 -8.71
C GLY A 109 -23.72 20.63 -8.53
N ASP A 110 -24.46 21.31 -9.41
CA ASP A 110 -25.91 21.59 -9.31
C ASP A 110 -26.82 20.56 -10.00
N ARG A 111 -26.30 19.36 -10.36
CA ARG A 111 -27.08 18.39 -11.14
C ARG A 111 -27.95 17.51 -10.26
N SER A 112 -29.24 17.56 -10.57
CA SER A 112 -30.38 16.91 -9.95
C SER A 112 -30.45 15.40 -10.21
N GLU A 113 -29.57 14.62 -9.59
CA GLU A 113 -29.88 13.20 -9.38
C GLU A 113 -29.81 12.94 -7.87
N GLU A 114 -31.00 12.74 -7.29
CA GLU A 114 -31.24 12.45 -5.88
C GLU A 114 -30.57 11.13 -5.47
N ALA A 115 -29.28 11.16 -5.15
CA ALA A 115 -28.64 10.09 -4.40
C ALA A 115 -28.50 10.50 -2.93
N PRO A 116 -29.02 9.71 -1.97
CA PRO A 116 -29.23 10.12 -0.58
C PRO A 116 -27.97 10.29 0.29
N CYS A 117 -26.77 10.34 -0.30
CA CYS A 117 -25.50 10.42 0.43
C CYS A 117 -24.45 11.18 -0.39
N SER A 118 -24.58 12.50 -0.59
CA SER A 118 -23.59 13.24 -1.37
C SER A 118 -23.00 14.45 -0.65
N ILE A 119 -21.67 14.47 -0.53
CA ILE A 119 -20.88 15.63 -0.10
C ILE A 119 -20.71 16.56 -1.31
N ARG A 120 -20.88 17.88 -1.17
CA ARG A 120 -20.56 18.85 -2.23
C ARG A 120 -19.31 19.64 -1.89
N LEU A 121 -18.19 19.25 -2.46
CA LEU A 121 -17.01 20.11 -2.51
C LEU A 121 -17.19 21.05 -3.71
N ARG A 122 -17.03 22.36 -3.50
CA ARG A 122 -16.67 23.26 -4.61
C ARG A 122 -15.14 23.24 -4.72
N PRO A 123 -14.57 23.61 -5.88
CA PRO A 123 -13.14 23.89 -5.96
C PRO A 123 -12.76 24.89 -4.85
N LEU A 124 -12.01 24.42 -3.85
CA LEU A 124 -11.61 25.25 -2.73
C LEU A 124 -10.68 26.35 -3.25
N PRO A 125 -10.90 27.63 -2.90
CA PRO A 125 -10.24 28.76 -3.56
C PRO A 125 -8.74 28.92 -3.26
N ALA A 126 -8.11 28.08 -2.45
CA ALA A 126 -6.71 28.25 -2.05
C ALA A 126 -5.86 26.99 -2.31
N ARG A 127 -4.92 27.07 -3.27
CA ARG A 127 -3.86 26.06 -3.46
C ARG A 127 -3.05 25.81 -2.19
N ASP A 128 -2.99 26.80 -1.30
CA ASP A 128 -2.23 26.70 -0.06
C ASP A 128 -2.93 25.88 1.03
N ALA A 129 -4.26 25.74 0.96
CA ALA A 129 -5.02 24.98 1.96
C ALA A 129 -4.67 23.48 1.96
N TRP A 130 -4.32 22.94 0.79
CA TRP A 130 -4.09 21.52 0.64
C TRP A 130 -2.65 21.06 0.92
N ARG A 131 -1.72 22.00 1.17
CA ARG A 131 -0.29 21.67 1.38
C ARG A 131 -0.01 20.84 2.62
N SER A 132 -0.92 20.85 3.60
CA SER A 132 -0.78 20.10 4.84
C SER A 132 -1.09 18.61 4.66
N ILE A 133 -1.84 18.25 3.62
CA ILE A 133 -2.26 16.86 3.38
C ILE A 133 -1.09 16.04 2.83
N ARG A 134 -0.56 15.14 3.69
CA ARG A 134 0.49 14.19 3.33
C ARG A 134 -0.06 12.82 3.00
N ARG A 135 -1.23 12.45 3.54
CA ARG A 135 -1.87 11.15 3.31
C ARG A 135 -3.25 11.35 2.71
N LEU A 136 -3.51 10.74 1.55
CA LEU A 136 -4.76 10.86 0.81
C LEU A 136 -5.34 9.47 0.58
N GLU A 137 -6.54 9.20 1.10
CA GLU A 137 -7.29 7.96 0.90
C GLU A 137 -8.58 8.26 0.14
N ILE A 138 -8.85 7.50 -0.93
CA ILE A 138 -10.00 7.72 -1.82
C ILE A 138 -10.66 6.38 -2.13
N GLU A 139 -11.97 6.30 -1.95
CA GLU A 139 -12.77 5.15 -2.38
C GLU A 139 -13.47 5.46 -3.71
N GLU A 140 -13.28 4.62 -4.74
CA GLU A 140 -13.98 4.73 -6.01
C GLU A 140 -15.46 4.41 -5.80
N ARG A 141 -16.24 5.45 -6.01
CA ARG A 141 -17.69 5.44 -6.14
C ARG A 141 -18.04 6.27 -7.37
N PRO A 142 -19.30 6.30 -7.85
CA PRO A 142 -19.68 6.99 -9.09
C PRO A 142 -19.22 8.45 -9.21
N SER A 143 -18.84 9.10 -8.10
CA SER A 143 -18.41 10.49 -8.05
C SER A 143 -16.96 10.70 -7.62
N ALA A 144 -16.16 9.64 -7.43
CA ALA A 144 -14.76 9.75 -7.01
C ALA A 144 -13.88 10.50 -8.03
N ALA A 145 -14.19 10.43 -9.33
CA ALA A 145 -13.53 11.24 -10.36
C ALA A 145 -13.75 12.74 -10.16
N LEU A 146 -14.96 13.11 -9.73
CA LEU A 146 -15.27 14.51 -9.43
C LEU A 146 -14.55 14.99 -8.17
N VAL A 147 -14.43 14.12 -7.16
CA VAL A 147 -13.61 14.39 -5.96
C VAL A 147 -12.17 14.65 -6.34
N LEU A 148 -11.53 13.75 -7.10
CA LEU A 148 -10.14 13.93 -7.49
C LEU A 148 -9.93 15.22 -8.29
N ARG A 149 -10.90 15.59 -9.13
CA ARG A 149 -10.88 16.84 -9.89
C ARG A 149 -11.05 18.11 -9.02
N ASP A 150 -11.69 18.01 -7.86
CA ASP A 150 -11.82 19.12 -6.92
C ASP A 150 -10.66 19.17 -5.92
N VAL A 151 -10.10 18.00 -5.60
CA VAL A 151 -8.88 17.78 -4.81
C VAL A 151 -7.63 17.93 -5.69
N ASP A 152 -7.81 18.35 -6.94
CA ASP A 152 -6.80 18.62 -7.97
C ASP A 152 -5.74 19.65 -7.54
N ALA A 153 -6.04 20.45 -6.52
CA ALA A 153 -5.10 21.39 -5.91
C ALA A 153 -4.13 20.76 -4.90
N VAL A 154 -4.30 19.48 -4.51
CA VAL A 154 -3.42 18.84 -3.51
C VAL A 154 -2.03 18.56 -4.09
N ILE A 155 -1.04 19.15 -3.42
CA ILE A 155 0.38 18.97 -3.67
C ILE A 155 1.08 18.56 -2.36
N GLY A 156 2.14 17.77 -2.44
CA GLY A 156 2.88 17.29 -1.27
C GLY A 156 2.37 15.99 -0.67
N VAL A 157 1.52 15.24 -1.39
CA VAL A 157 1.07 13.90 -0.96
C VAL A 157 2.28 12.97 -0.88
N GLU A 158 2.45 12.33 0.27
CA GLU A 158 3.47 11.32 0.54
C GLU A 158 2.91 9.90 0.47
N THR A 159 1.65 9.70 0.86
CA THR A 159 0.97 8.41 0.79
C THR A 159 -0.38 8.57 0.11
N LEU A 160 -0.59 7.84 -0.98
CA LEU A 160 -1.87 7.77 -1.69
C LEU A 160 -2.46 6.37 -1.51
N LYS A 161 -3.70 6.29 -1.06
CA LYS A 161 -4.48 5.06 -0.98
C LYS A 161 -5.74 5.19 -1.83
N ILE A 162 -5.98 4.25 -2.73
CA ILE A 162 -7.16 4.23 -3.60
C ILE A 162 -7.84 2.87 -3.43
N ASN A 163 -9.03 2.84 -2.85
CA ASN A 163 -9.85 1.64 -2.77
C ASN A 163 -10.86 1.68 -3.91
N ALA A 164 -10.90 0.72 -4.83
CA ALA A 164 -11.82 0.83 -5.97
C ALA A 164 -12.26 -0.54 -6.50
N ARG A 165 -13.57 -0.80 -6.64
CA ARG A 165 -14.04 -2.07 -7.24
C ARG A 165 -13.79 -2.12 -8.74
N ALA A 166 -13.98 -1.01 -9.45
CA ALA A 166 -13.73 -0.89 -10.88
C ALA A 166 -13.43 0.57 -11.27
N ILE A 167 -12.21 0.85 -11.73
CA ILE A 167 -11.84 2.21 -12.15
C ILE A 167 -12.43 2.51 -13.54
N LYS A 168 -13.28 3.53 -13.62
CA LYS A 168 -13.69 4.11 -14.90
C LYS A 168 -12.54 4.89 -15.54
N PRO A 169 -12.47 5.00 -16.88
CA PRO A 169 -11.40 5.73 -17.57
C PRO A 169 -11.25 7.19 -17.11
N GLU A 170 -12.34 7.85 -16.73
CA GLU A 170 -12.28 9.22 -16.22
C GLU A 170 -11.55 9.28 -14.88
N PHE A 171 -11.87 8.37 -13.95
CA PHE A 171 -11.19 8.28 -12.65
C PHE A 171 -9.71 7.93 -12.81
N ALA A 172 -9.37 7.07 -13.77
CA ALA A 172 -7.98 6.75 -14.10
C ALA A 172 -7.15 7.97 -14.54
N ALA A 173 -7.74 8.84 -15.37
CA ALA A 173 -7.07 10.05 -15.84
C ALA A 173 -6.79 11.03 -14.69
N GLU A 174 -7.70 11.12 -13.73
CA GLU A 174 -7.53 11.97 -12.55
C GLU A 174 -6.47 11.40 -11.59
N ILE A 175 -6.37 10.07 -11.44
CA ILE A 175 -5.28 9.43 -10.70
C ILE A 175 -3.94 9.75 -11.36
N GLU A 176 -3.85 9.68 -12.70
CA GLU A 176 -2.65 10.07 -13.43
C GLU A 176 -2.24 11.52 -13.12
N ALA A 177 -3.18 12.45 -13.24
CA ALA A 177 -2.93 13.86 -12.98
C ALA A 177 -2.43 14.09 -11.54
N LEU A 178 -3.06 13.44 -10.56
CA LEU A 178 -2.66 13.49 -9.15
C LEU A 178 -1.23 12.94 -8.95
N LEU A 179 -0.93 11.76 -9.47
CA LEU A 179 0.39 11.13 -9.36
C LEU A 179 1.48 11.97 -10.02
N ARG A 180 1.22 12.50 -11.21
CA ARG A 180 2.18 13.32 -11.96
C ARG A 180 2.58 14.58 -11.19
N ARG A 181 1.62 15.24 -10.52
CA ARG A 181 1.88 16.44 -9.72
C ARG A 181 2.62 16.17 -8.42
N ASN A 182 2.32 15.03 -7.80
CA ASN A 182 2.92 14.65 -6.52
C ASN A 182 4.15 13.74 -6.73
N SER A 183 4.69 13.67 -7.96
CA SER A 183 5.81 12.82 -8.32
C SER A 183 7.09 13.08 -7.52
N SER A 184 7.28 14.31 -6.99
CA SER A 184 8.42 14.65 -6.15
C SER A 184 8.21 14.38 -4.66
N SER A 185 6.97 14.14 -4.21
CA SER A 185 6.63 13.94 -2.79
C SER A 185 6.16 12.54 -2.45
N ILE A 186 5.57 11.81 -3.40
CA ILE A 186 4.99 10.48 -3.17
C ILE A 186 6.09 9.51 -2.73
N LYS A 187 5.83 8.83 -1.62
CA LYS A 187 6.64 7.76 -1.04
C LYS A 187 5.93 6.41 -1.14
N ALA A 188 4.60 6.39 -1.00
CA ALA A 188 3.82 5.16 -1.04
C ALA A 188 2.51 5.35 -1.84
N VAL A 189 2.16 4.33 -2.63
CA VAL A 189 0.89 4.26 -3.37
C VAL A 189 0.27 2.88 -3.12
N ASP A 190 -0.86 2.88 -2.42
CA ASP A 190 -1.74 1.73 -2.18
C ASP A 190 -2.95 1.87 -3.12
N ILE A 191 -3.24 0.82 -3.89
CA ILE A 191 -4.46 0.74 -4.70
C ILE A 191 -5.09 -0.62 -4.42
N SER A 192 -6.13 -0.68 -3.59
CA SER A 192 -6.75 -1.90 -3.06
C SER A 192 -8.16 -2.17 -3.63
N ASP A 193 -8.66 -3.40 -3.45
CA ASP A 193 -10.03 -3.87 -3.81
C ASP A 193 -10.42 -3.85 -5.30
N MET A 194 -9.42 -3.92 -6.19
CA MET A 194 -9.61 -3.84 -7.65
C MET A 194 -9.98 -5.18 -8.30
N ASN A 195 -11.04 -5.21 -9.13
CA ASN A 195 -11.31 -6.35 -10.02
C ASN A 195 -10.53 -6.28 -11.34
N ARG A 196 -10.30 -5.06 -11.90
CA ARG A 196 -9.58 -4.82 -13.17
C ARG A 196 -8.97 -3.41 -13.23
N LEU A 197 -7.67 -3.30 -13.48
CA LEU A 197 -6.99 -2.04 -13.81
C LEU A 197 -7.09 -1.69 -15.30
N PRO A 198 -7.67 -0.54 -15.68
CA PRO A 198 -7.66 -0.06 -17.06
C PRO A 198 -6.23 0.25 -17.54
N ARG A 199 -5.97 0.07 -18.85
CA ARG A 199 -4.69 0.47 -19.49
C ARG A 199 -4.30 1.93 -19.21
N SER A 200 -5.27 2.80 -18.98
CA SER A 200 -5.03 4.20 -18.60
C SER A 200 -4.37 4.34 -17.23
N VAL A 201 -4.72 3.52 -16.23
CA VAL A 201 -4.06 3.56 -14.90
C VAL A 201 -2.65 2.98 -14.97
N ILE A 202 -2.41 1.96 -15.81
CA ILE A 202 -1.06 1.42 -16.01
C ILE A 202 -0.14 2.49 -16.61
N LYS A 203 -0.62 3.22 -17.64
CA LYS A 203 0.08 4.40 -18.18
C LYS A 203 0.23 5.51 -17.13
N ALA A 204 -0.76 5.69 -16.26
CA ALA A 204 -0.67 6.64 -15.17
C ALA A 204 0.50 6.33 -14.25
N LEU A 205 0.76 5.05 -14.01
CA LEU A 205 1.84 4.57 -13.16
C LEU A 205 3.20 4.59 -13.86
N ASP A 206 3.26 4.69 -15.19
CA ASP A 206 4.51 5.04 -15.87
C ASP A 206 5.05 6.40 -15.38
N CYS A 207 4.17 7.30 -14.93
CA CYS A 207 4.60 8.57 -14.32
C CYS A 207 5.40 8.35 -13.02
N LEU A 208 5.18 7.23 -12.32
CA LEU A 208 5.97 6.87 -11.14
C LEU A 208 7.44 6.63 -11.49
N ASN A 209 7.75 6.20 -12.71
CA ASN A 209 9.14 5.94 -13.13
C ASN A 209 10.05 7.18 -13.12
N ASN A 210 9.47 8.39 -13.09
CA ASN A 210 10.21 9.66 -13.02
C ASN A 210 10.27 10.24 -11.59
N CYS A 211 9.76 9.54 -10.59
CA CYS A 211 9.71 10.02 -9.21
C CYS A 211 11.05 9.72 -8.51
N GLU A 212 11.94 10.72 -8.40
CA GLU A 212 13.27 10.56 -7.78
C GLU A 212 13.23 10.24 -6.28
N SER A 213 12.14 10.60 -5.60
CA SER A 213 11.92 10.44 -4.15
C SER A 213 11.16 9.16 -3.78
N LEU A 214 10.83 8.33 -4.76
CA LEU A 214 9.93 7.20 -4.63
C LEU A 214 10.63 5.99 -3.97
N ALA A 215 10.70 5.99 -2.65
CA ALA A 215 10.99 4.80 -1.86
C ALA A 215 9.67 4.03 -1.62
N ILE A 216 9.14 3.37 -2.66
CA ILE A 216 7.94 2.53 -2.48
C ILE A 216 8.32 1.36 -1.59
N SER A 217 7.87 1.39 -0.32
CA SER A 217 7.96 0.27 0.62
C SER A 217 6.75 -0.67 0.55
N SER A 218 5.76 -0.36 -0.31
CA SER A 218 4.55 -1.17 -0.43
C SER A 218 3.78 -0.84 -1.72
N LEU A 219 3.92 -1.70 -2.73
CA LEU A 219 2.95 -1.87 -3.84
C LEU A 219 2.08 -3.13 -3.58
N ILE A 220 1.90 -3.49 -2.30
CA ILE A 220 1.34 -4.77 -1.85
C ILE A 220 -0.06 -5.02 -2.41
N ASP A 221 -0.92 -4.00 -2.44
CA ASP A 221 -2.30 -4.15 -2.89
C ASP A 221 -2.52 -3.78 -4.37
N PHE A 222 -1.60 -3.03 -5.00
CA PHE A 222 -1.74 -2.64 -6.40
C PHE A 222 -1.79 -3.84 -7.37
N VAL A 223 -1.07 -4.91 -7.03
CA VAL A 223 -1.01 -6.10 -7.88
C VAL A 223 -2.20 -7.04 -7.65
N ARG A 224 -2.93 -6.91 -6.53
CA ARG A 224 -4.15 -7.71 -6.24
C ARG A 224 -5.21 -7.64 -7.33
N GLY A 225 -5.29 -6.54 -8.07
CA GLY A 225 -6.33 -6.29 -9.07
C GLY A 225 -5.86 -6.12 -10.51
N LEU A 226 -4.65 -6.59 -10.85
CA LEU A 226 -4.16 -6.56 -12.22
C LEU A 226 -4.73 -7.74 -13.02
N PRO A 227 -5.56 -7.50 -14.05
CA PRO A 227 -6.13 -8.57 -14.87
C PRO A 227 -5.15 -9.10 -15.93
N ASP A 228 -4.02 -8.43 -16.14
CA ASP A 228 -3.01 -8.78 -17.15
C ASP A 228 -1.60 -8.59 -16.59
N MET A 229 -0.89 -9.70 -16.43
CA MET A 229 0.48 -9.74 -15.94
C MET A 229 1.50 -9.08 -16.83
N ASN A 230 1.19 -8.86 -18.11
CA ASN A 230 2.06 -8.08 -18.98
C ASN A 230 2.24 -6.66 -18.44
N SER A 231 1.25 -6.13 -17.72
CA SER A 231 1.34 -4.79 -17.14
C SER A 231 2.19 -4.75 -15.88
N VAL A 232 2.08 -5.75 -14.99
CA VAL A 232 3.00 -5.92 -13.85
C VAL A 232 4.41 -6.11 -14.34
N ALA A 233 4.60 -7.01 -15.30
CA ALA A 233 5.89 -7.31 -15.86
C ALA A 233 6.46 -6.11 -16.61
N GLN A 234 5.65 -5.32 -17.32
CA GLN A 234 6.11 -4.08 -17.93
C GLN A 234 6.50 -3.05 -16.88
N LEU A 235 5.74 -2.91 -15.79
CA LEU A 235 6.10 -2.03 -14.67
C LEU A 235 7.43 -2.48 -14.04
N VAL A 236 7.56 -3.77 -13.71
CA VAL A 236 8.79 -4.36 -13.19
C VAL A 236 9.93 -4.18 -14.19
N GLN A 237 9.73 -4.44 -15.47
CA GLN A 237 10.80 -4.37 -16.46
C GLN A 237 11.29 -2.92 -16.68
N THR A 238 10.37 -1.96 -16.70
CA THR A 238 10.67 -0.56 -17.06
C THR A 238 11.03 0.32 -15.87
N SER A 239 10.62 -0.05 -14.66
CA SER A 239 10.79 0.82 -13.51
C SER A 239 12.24 0.93 -13.06
N LYS A 240 12.72 2.17 -13.00
CA LYS A 240 14.07 2.54 -12.52
C LYS A 240 14.09 2.98 -11.05
N VAL A 241 12.92 3.10 -10.44
CA VAL A 241 12.75 3.66 -9.10
C VAL A 241 12.11 2.68 -8.13
N LEU A 242 11.31 1.72 -8.64
CA LEU A 242 10.65 0.72 -7.81
C LEU A 242 11.67 -0.12 -7.03
N LYS A 243 11.68 0.03 -5.70
CA LYS A 243 12.57 -0.71 -4.79
C LYS A 243 11.93 -1.93 -4.20
N GLU A 244 10.66 -1.87 -3.83
CA GLU A 244 9.96 -2.98 -3.19
C GLU A 244 8.64 -3.28 -3.90
N LEU A 245 8.44 -4.55 -4.23
CA LEU A 245 7.22 -5.06 -4.84
C LEU A 245 6.71 -6.24 -4.02
N SER A 246 5.42 -6.25 -3.74
CA SER A 246 4.75 -7.42 -3.19
C SER A 246 3.54 -7.74 -4.05
N VAL A 247 3.34 -9.02 -4.34
CA VAL A 247 2.22 -9.53 -5.13
C VAL A 247 1.54 -10.63 -4.36
N ASP A 248 0.22 -10.51 -4.17
CA ASP A 248 -0.60 -11.47 -3.46
C ASP A 248 -2.04 -11.40 -4.02
N PRO A 249 -2.61 -12.41 -4.69
CA PRO A 249 -2.03 -13.70 -5.04
C PRO A 249 -1.37 -13.72 -6.42
N VAL A 250 -0.40 -14.61 -6.62
CA VAL A 250 0.28 -14.90 -7.90
C VAL A 250 -0.24 -16.23 -8.44
N MET A 251 -0.78 -16.24 -9.67
CA MET A 251 -1.17 -17.47 -10.39
C MET A 251 -0.02 -18.00 -11.25
N ASP A 252 -0.11 -19.26 -11.69
CA ASP A 252 0.99 -19.96 -12.37
C ASP A 252 1.51 -19.25 -13.64
N GLU A 253 0.63 -18.70 -14.46
CA GLU A 253 1.02 -17.97 -15.69
C GLU A 253 1.82 -16.70 -15.37
N GLN A 254 1.64 -16.16 -14.17
CA GLN A 254 2.18 -14.88 -13.73
C GLN A 254 3.63 -14.97 -13.27
N ILE A 255 4.05 -16.15 -12.79
CA ILE A 255 5.40 -16.43 -12.31
C ILE A 255 6.42 -16.22 -13.43
N SER A 256 6.13 -16.74 -14.64
CA SER A 256 7.06 -16.69 -15.78
C SER A 256 7.25 -15.27 -16.31
N VAL A 257 6.17 -14.48 -16.38
CA VAL A 257 6.24 -13.09 -16.88
C VAL A 257 6.97 -12.19 -15.88
N THR A 258 6.71 -12.39 -14.58
CA THR A 258 7.45 -11.70 -13.50
C THR A 258 8.93 -12.05 -13.52
N ALA A 259 9.27 -13.33 -13.75
CA ALA A 259 10.65 -13.77 -13.88
C ALA A 259 11.38 -13.08 -15.05
N GLU A 260 10.74 -13.00 -16.22
CA GLU A 260 11.36 -12.36 -17.39
C GLU A 260 11.61 -10.86 -17.15
N ALA A 261 10.65 -10.17 -16.53
CA ALA A 261 10.82 -8.77 -16.16
C ALA A 261 11.92 -8.55 -15.13
N LEU A 262 12.04 -9.45 -14.15
CA LEU A 262 13.04 -9.37 -13.08
C LEU A 262 14.48 -9.45 -13.63
N LYS A 263 14.73 -10.21 -14.71
CA LYS A 263 16.08 -10.37 -15.29
C LYS A 263 16.75 -9.04 -15.61
N THR A 264 15.98 -8.07 -16.11
CA THR A 264 16.48 -6.80 -16.61
C THR A 264 16.15 -5.61 -15.71
N ASN A 265 15.37 -5.80 -14.65
CA ASN A 265 14.97 -4.69 -13.79
C ASN A 265 16.21 -4.07 -13.09
N PRO A 266 16.42 -2.74 -13.23
CA PRO A 266 17.62 -2.08 -12.72
C PRO A 266 17.50 -1.56 -11.28
N ALA A 267 16.36 -1.73 -10.59
CA ALA A 267 16.04 -0.96 -9.40
C ALA A 267 15.54 -1.75 -8.19
N LEU A 268 14.77 -2.81 -8.42
CA LEU A 268 14.04 -3.60 -7.44
C LEU A 268 15.02 -4.32 -6.52
N THR A 269 14.89 -4.04 -5.22
CA THR A 269 15.71 -4.60 -4.15
C THR A 269 14.93 -5.60 -3.30
N LYS A 270 13.60 -5.54 -3.26
CA LYS A 270 12.77 -6.45 -2.49
C LYS A 270 11.57 -6.94 -3.30
N LEU A 271 11.37 -8.26 -3.32
CA LEU A 271 10.24 -8.89 -4.00
C LEU A 271 9.56 -9.87 -3.04
N THR A 272 8.25 -9.71 -2.82
CA THR A 272 7.41 -10.66 -2.08
C THR A 272 6.34 -11.21 -3.01
N LEU A 273 6.18 -12.52 -3.07
CA LEU A 273 5.19 -13.21 -3.89
C LEU A 273 4.42 -14.20 -3.01
N PHE A 274 3.11 -14.02 -2.89
CA PHE A 274 2.20 -15.00 -2.30
C PHE A 274 1.55 -15.78 -3.42
N ILE A 275 1.74 -17.10 -3.45
CA ILE A 275 1.40 -17.97 -4.58
C ILE A 275 0.42 -19.05 -4.09
N PRO A 276 -0.84 -18.72 -3.76
CA PRO A 276 -1.76 -19.69 -3.18
C PRO A 276 -2.17 -20.75 -4.20
N ASP A 277 -2.34 -21.98 -3.73
CA ASP A 277 -2.93 -23.09 -4.50
C ASP A 277 -2.30 -23.30 -5.90
N SER A 278 -1.03 -22.92 -6.06
CA SER A 278 -0.28 -23.06 -7.30
C SER A 278 -0.14 -24.53 -7.70
N THR A 279 -0.31 -24.83 -8.98
CA THR A 279 -0.06 -26.20 -9.49
C THR A 279 1.36 -26.35 -10.03
N ILE A 280 2.10 -25.24 -10.18
CA ILE A 280 3.40 -25.20 -10.83
C ILE A 280 4.43 -24.56 -9.89
N PRO A 281 5.56 -25.24 -9.61
CA PRO A 281 6.63 -24.66 -8.82
C PRO A 281 7.11 -23.29 -9.36
N PRO A 282 7.61 -22.37 -8.51
CA PRO A 282 8.10 -21.05 -8.93
C PRO A 282 9.43 -21.07 -9.70
N ARG A 283 9.69 -22.15 -10.45
CA ARG A 283 10.96 -22.46 -11.11
C ARG A 283 11.46 -21.35 -12.03
N ALA A 284 10.56 -20.65 -12.71
CA ALA A 284 10.94 -19.58 -13.64
C ALA A 284 11.67 -18.43 -12.94
N LEU A 285 11.43 -18.19 -11.64
CA LEU A 285 12.09 -17.14 -10.89
C LEU A 285 13.59 -17.41 -10.69
N PHE A 286 14.01 -18.67 -10.54
CA PHE A 286 15.41 -18.98 -10.22
C PHE A 286 16.40 -18.64 -11.34
N PRO A 287 16.16 -18.97 -12.62
CA PRO A 287 16.97 -18.46 -13.73
C PRO A 287 16.97 -16.93 -13.82
N ALA A 288 15.90 -16.25 -13.38
CA ALA A 288 15.88 -14.79 -13.34
C ALA A 288 16.83 -14.25 -12.25
N LEU A 289 16.87 -14.91 -11.09
CA LEU A 289 17.83 -14.58 -10.03
C LEU A 289 19.28 -14.79 -10.47
N GLU A 290 19.60 -15.77 -11.31
CA GLU A 290 20.98 -15.92 -11.82
C GLU A 290 21.50 -14.67 -12.53
N ILE A 291 20.60 -13.94 -13.20
CA ILE A 291 20.92 -12.79 -14.04
C ILE A 291 20.74 -11.48 -13.26
N ASN A 292 19.73 -11.41 -12.39
CA ASN A 292 19.39 -10.19 -11.67
C ASN A 292 20.50 -9.78 -10.68
N THR A 293 20.92 -8.53 -10.76
CA THR A 293 22.01 -7.95 -9.95
C THR A 293 21.55 -6.86 -8.98
N THR A 294 20.24 -6.71 -8.79
CA THR A 294 19.62 -5.62 -8.02
C THR A 294 18.87 -6.12 -6.79
N LEU A 295 18.21 -7.28 -6.89
CA LEU A 295 17.37 -7.85 -5.85
C LEU A 295 18.21 -8.31 -4.66
N LYS A 296 17.84 -7.81 -3.47
CA LYS A 296 18.47 -8.08 -2.18
C LYS A 296 17.62 -9.00 -1.31
N GLU A 297 16.30 -8.92 -1.41
CA GLU A 297 15.37 -9.74 -0.65
C GLU A 297 14.34 -10.39 -1.57
N LEU A 298 14.19 -11.70 -1.47
CA LEU A 298 13.11 -12.45 -2.10
C LEU A 298 12.32 -13.20 -1.02
N ARG A 299 11.00 -13.00 -0.99
CA ARG A 299 10.05 -13.76 -0.17
C ARG A 299 9.05 -14.46 -1.06
N LEU A 300 8.96 -15.77 -0.92
CA LEU A 300 7.97 -16.63 -1.56
C LEU A 300 7.12 -17.26 -0.48
N THR A 301 5.80 -17.12 -0.55
CA THR A 301 4.86 -17.65 0.45
C THR A 301 3.78 -18.48 -0.24
N GLY A 302 3.43 -19.63 0.34
CA GLY A 302 2.35 -20.50 -0.15
C GLY A 302 2.73 -21.40 -1.32
N CYS A 303 4.04 -21.64 -1.57
CA CYS A 303 4.48 -22.43 -2.72
C CYS A 303 4.09 -23.92 -2.60
N CYS A 304 3.02 -24.35 -3.25
CA CYS A 304 2.47 -25.70 -3.14
C CYS A 304 3.39 -26.86 -3.53
N SER A 305 4.51 -26.63 -4.24
CA SER A 305 5.49 -27.69 -4.52
C SER A 305 6.87 -27.15 -4.92
N MET A 306 7.91 -27.60 -4.22
CA MET A 306 9.32 -27.49 -4.60
C MET A 306 9.84 -28.88 -4.96
N ASP A 307 9.75 -29.25 -6.24
CA ASP A 307 10.26 -30.52 -6.76
C ASP A 307 11.79 -30.51 -6.94
N ALA A 308 12.38 -31.67 -7.25
CA ALA A 308 13.81 -31.84 -7.53
C ALA A 308 14.37 -30.80 -8.52
N LEU A 309 13.62 -30.51 -9.59
CA LEU A 309 14.03 -29.57 -10.63
C LEU A 309 14.01 -28.11 -10.15
N SER A 310 13.03 -27.76 -9.34
CA SER A 310 12.94 -26.42 -8.71
C SER A 310 14.04 -26.26 -7.66
N GLY A 311 14.34 -27.32 -6.93
CA GLY A 311 15.48 -27.41 -6.03
C GLY A 311 16.82 -27.19 -6.74
N GLN A 312 17.05 -27.87 -7.87
CA GLN A 312 18.23 -27.69 -8.73
C GLN A 312 18.34 -26.26 -9.28
N ALA A 313 17.22 -25.71 -9.75
CA ALA A 313 17.17 -24.35 -10.28
C ALA A 313 17.50 -23.31 -9.19
N LEU A 314 16.97 -23.48 -7.97
CA LEU A 314 17.33 -22.65 -6.82
C LEU A 314 18.81 -22.80 -6.46
N ALA A 315 19.35 -24.02 -6.43
CA ALA A 315 20.77 -24.25 -6.17
C ALA A 315 21.67 -23.55 -7.20
N SER A 316 21.33 -23.63 -8.48
CA SER A 316 22.04 -22.92 -9.56
C SER A 316 21.96 -21.40 -9.39
N ALA A 317 20.78 -20.88 -9.05
CA ALA A 317 20.57 -19.47 -8.77
C ALA A 317 21.41 -18.98 -7.59
N LEU A 318 21.40 -19.71 -6.48
CA LEU A 318 22.21 -19.38 -5.30
C LEU A 318 23.71 -19.44 -5.63
N ARG A 319 24.17 -20.39 -6.43
CA ARG A 319 25.61 -20.46 -6.79
C ARG A 319 26.09 -19.24 -7.57
N LYS A 320 25.26 -18.71 -8.48
CA LYS A 320 25.64 -17.63 -9.39
C LYS A 320 25.27 -16.24 -8.89
N ASN A 321 24.18 -16.12 -8.14
CA ASN A 321 23.70 -14.82 -7.68
C ASN A 321 24.62 -14.25 -6.59
N THR A 322 25.17 -13.07 -6.84
CA THR A 322 26.09 -12.36 -5.93
C THR A 322 25.42 -11.18 -5.20
N CYS A 323 24.13 -10.95 -5.46
CA CYS A 323 23.38 -9.77 -5.05
C CYS A 323 22.43 -10.02 -3.88
N LEU A 324 21.70 -11.13 -3.92
CA LEU A 324 20.67 -11.52 -2.97
C LEU A 324 21.29 -11.70 -1.58
N ARG A 325 20.66 -11.10 -0.58
CA ARG A 325 21.06 -11.12 0.83
C ARG A 325 20.10 -11.92 1.68
N GLU A 326 18.82 -11.89 1.33
CA GLU A 326 17.78 -12.54 2.11
C GLU A 326 16.86 -13.35 1.20
N LEU A 327 16.66 -14.61 1.56
CA LEU A 327 15.73 -15.52 0.91
C LEU A 327 14.78 -16.10 1.96
N TYR A 328 13.50 -15.90 1.76
CA TYR A 328 12.42 -16.47 2.55
C TYR A 328 11.56 -17.36 1.66
N ILE A 329 11.46 -18.63 2.00
CA ILE A 329 10.54 -19.59 1.35
C ILE A 329 9.64 -20.11 2.46
N GLU A 330 8.38 -19.70 2.44
CA GLU A 330 7.41 -19.93 3.50
C GLU A 330 6.20 -20.71 2.99
N ASP A 331 5.65 -21.57 3.84
CA ASP A 331 4.52 -22.44 3.55
C ASP A 331 4.69 -23.20 2.23
N ALA A 332 5.89 -23.73 2.02
CA ALA A 332 6.23 -24.48 0.82
C ALA A 332 6.17 -25.99 1.05
N ASP A 333 5.67 -26.78 0.09
CA ASP A 333 5.83 -28.23 0.13
C ASP A 333 7.21 -28.62 -0.40
N ILE A 334 8.08 -29.13 0.47
CA ILE A 334 9.51 -29.35 0.18
C ILE A 334 9.85 -30.81 0.41
N ASP A 335 10.20 -31.50 -0.67
CA ASP A 335 10.69 -32.87 -0.59
C ASP A 335 12.22 -32.96 -0.39
N ALA A 336 12.72 -34.11 0.04
CA ALA A 336 14.16 -34.34 0.25
C ALA A 336 15.00 -34.24 -1.03
N SER A 337 14.39 -34.46 -2.20
CA SER A 337 15.09 -34.43 -3.48
C SER A 337 15.36 -33.01 -3.95
N SER A 338 14.49 -32.06 -3.62
CA SER A 338 14.64 -30.63 -3.90
C SER A 338 15.83 -30.01 -3.17
N MET A 339 16.10 -30.47 -1.94
CA MET A 339 17.16 -29.91 -1.09
C MET A 339 18.56 -30.48 -1.39
N LYS A 340 18.67 -31.49 -2.25
CA LYS A 340 19.91 -32.26 -2.45
C LYS A 340 21.13 -31.38 -2.76
N ASP A 341 20.95 -30.37 -3.61
CA ASP A 341 22.04 -29.55 -4.15
C ASP A 341 22.19 -28.19 -3.43
N TRP A 342 21.28 -27.87 -2.50
CA TRP A 342 21.32 -26.61 -1.75
C TRP A 342 22.56 -26.48 -0.86
N PRO A 343 23.04 -27.55 -0.19
CA PRO A 343 24.24 -27.46 0.65
C PRO A 343 25.48 -26.99 -0.12
N ASP A 344 25.75 -27.62 -1.27
CA ASP A 344 26.89 -27.28 -2.09
C ASP A 344 26.77 -25.86 -2.66
N ALA A 345 25.56 -25.49 -3.13
CA ALA A 345 25.31 -24.15 -3.66
C ALA A 345 25.49 -23.05 -2.60
N LEU A 346 25.00 -23.27 -1.38
CA LEU A 346 25.20 -22.34 -0.28
C LEU A 346 26.67 -22.32 0.16
N SER A 347 27.40 -23.44 0.12
CA SER A 347 28.83 -23.43 0.47
C SER A 347 29.67 -22.52 -0.44
N GLU A 348 29.26 -22.38 -1.71
CA GLU A 348 29.90 -21.53 -2.72
C GLU A 348 29.32 -20.11 -2.79
N ASN A 349 28.08 -19.91 -2.33
CA ASN A 349 27.45 -18.60 -2.35
C ASN A 349 28.18 -17.63 -1.38
N THR A 350 28.56 -16.47 -1.91
CA THR A 350 29.32 -15.44 -1.18
C THR A 350 28.49 -14.20 -0.81
N ALA A 351 27.17 -14.29 -0.95
CA ALA A 351 26.26 -13.15 -0.98
C ALA A 351 25.13 -13.24 0.05
N LEU A 352 24.50 -14.40 0.19
CA LEU A 352 23.33 -14.63 1.01
C LEU A 352 23.71 -14.59 2.50
N GLU A 353 22.98 -13.78 3.27
CA GLU A 353 23.19 -13.55 4.69
C GLU A 353 22.07 -14.18 5.54
N CYS A 354 20.85 -14.24 5.01
CA CYS A 354 19.69 -14.83 5.65
C CYS A 354 19.03 -15.83 4.71
N PHE A 355 18.83 -17.06 5.19
CA PHE A 355 17.97 -18.03 4.53
C PHE A 355 16.97 -18.58 5.53
N GLN A 356 15.68 -18.39 5.25
CA GLN A 356 14.59 -18.91 6.06
C GLN A 356 13.70 -19.81 5.21
N LEU A 357 13.38 -20.96 5.77
CA LEU A 357 12.60 -21.99 5.13
C LEU A 357 11.52 -22.49 6.09
N SER A 358 10.26 -22.37 5.67
CA SER A 358 9.10 -22.92 6.39
C SER A 358 8.32 -23.86 5.48
N SER A 359 7.98 -25.04 5.98
CA SER A 359 7.10 -26.02 5.36
C SER A 359 6.20 -26.61 6.44
N GLU A 360 5.18 -27.38 6.06
CA GLU A 360 4.50 -28.25 7.01
C GLU A 360 5.41 -29.40 7.46
N GLN A 361 6.23 -29.93 6.54
CA GLN A 361 7.10 -31.08 6.79
C GLN A 361 8.42 -30.98 6.01
N LEU A 362 9.43 -30.36 6.62
CA LEU A 362 10.79 -30.36 6.10
C LEU A 362 11.49 -31.71 6.33
N PRO A 363 12.23 -32.22 5.33
CA PRO A 363 13.00 -33.44 5.46
C PRO A 363 14.25 -33.22 6.32
N ILE A 364 14.37 -33.97 7.41
CA ILE A 364 15.48 -33.88 8.38
C ILE A 364 16.84 -34.11 7.71
N SER A 365 16.90 -34.99 6.71
CA SER A 365 18.12 -35.25 5.93
C SER A 365 18.61 -33.99 5.20
N GLY A 366 17.69 -33.22 4.62
CA GLY A 366 17.99 -31.95 3.96
C GLY A 366 18.48 -30.90 4.96
N ILE A 367 17.81 -30.76 6.11
CA ILE A 367 18.24 -29.87 7.20
C ILE A 367 19.63 -30.27 7.71
N SER A 368 19.88 -31.56 7.93
CA SER A 368 21.20 -32.06 8.37
C SER A 368 22.31 -31.72 7.38
N ALA A 369 22.06 -31.88 6.08
CA ALA A 369 23.01 -31.50 5.05
C ALA A 369 23.26 -29.98 5.03
N LEU A 370 22.21 -29.16 5.22
CA LEU A 370 22.34 -27.72 5.34
C LEU A 370 23.12 -27.28 6.58
N CYS A 371 22.95 -27.92 7.73
CA CYS A 371 23.72 -27.57 8.93
C CYS A 371 25.21 -27.93 8.78
N LYS A 372 25.54 -29.02 8.08
CA LYS A 372 26.95 -29.46 7.87
C LYS A 372 27.78 -28.49 7.02
N LEU A 373 27.16 -27.62 6.21
CA LEU A 373 27.89 -26.62 5.40
C LEU A 373 28.22 -25.34 6.18
N LEU A 374 27.56 -25.09 7.32
CA LEU A 374 27.70 -23.85 8.08
C LEU A 374 29.17 -23.48 8.40
N PRO A 375 30.08 -24.44 8.70
CA PRO A 375 31.49 -24.10 8.89
C PRO A 375 32.18 -23.55 7.63
N ALA A 376 31.76 -23.97 6.44
CA ALA A 376 32.36 -23.60 5.16
C ALA A 376 31.84 -22.24 4.66
N ASN A 377 30.56 -21.92 4.87
CA ASN A 377 29.99 -20.64 4.45
C ASN A 377 30.27 -19.55 5.50
N LYS A 378 31.03 -18.52 5.12
CA LYS A 378 31.38 -17.38 5.99
C LYS A 378 30.48 -16.15 5.86
N ARG A 379 29.44 -16.23 5.01
CA ARG A 379 28.55 -15.13 4.65
C ARG A 379 27.16 -15.28 5.26
N LEU A 380 26.66 -16.51 5.34
CA LEU A 380 25.36 -16.81 5.93
C LEU A 380 25.42 -16.56 7.45
N LYS A 381 24.63 -15.59 7.92
CA LYS A 381 24.55 -15.17 9.33
C LYS A 381 23.34 -15.78 10.03
N LYS A 382 22.28 -16.04 9.28
CA LYS A 382 21.01 -16.54 9.79
C LYS A 382 20.49 -17.66 8.89
N LEU A 383 20.28 -18.82 9.49
CA LEU A 383 19.65 -19.97 8.85
C LEU A 383 18.51 -20.45 9.76
N VAL A 384 17.26 -20.36 9.29
CA VAL A 384 16.07 -20.68 10.08
C VAL A 384 15.23 -21.71 9.33
N PHE A 385 14.82 -22.75 10.05
CA PHE A 385 13.92 -23.79 9.56
C PHE A 385 12.72 -23.93 10.48
N THR A 386 11.51 -23.99 9.93
CA THR A 386 10.27 -24.29 10.67
C THR A 386 9.50 -25.41 9.98
N GLY A 387 8.81 -26.22 10.79
CA GLY A 387 8.03 -27.36 10.32
C GLY A 387 8.85 -28.64 10.09
N PHE A 388 9.71 -29.01 11.03
CA PHE A 388 10.32 -30.33 11.08
C PHE A 388 10.11 -30.96 12.46
N GLN A 389 10.00 -32.28 12.50
CA GLN A 389 9.92 -33.05 13.75
C GLN A 389 11.21 -33.84 13.95
N ALA A 390 12.20 -33.24 14.61
CA ALA A 390 13.41 -33.96 15.00
C ALA A 390 13.20 -34.76 16.30
N ALA A 391 13.65 -36.02 16.30
CA ALA A 391 13.78 -36.82 17.53
C ALA A 391 14.79 -36.16 18.49
N GLN A 392 14.74 -36.48 19.80
CA GLN A 392 15.64 -35.83 20.78
C GLN A 392 17.12 -35.95 20.42
N GLU A 393 17.55 -37.10 19.90
CA GLU A 393 18.94 -37.39 19.52
C GLU A 393 19.44 -36.49 18.37
N GLU A 394 18.56 -36.17 17.42
CA GLU A 394 18.89 -35.32 16.28
C GLU A 394 19.00 -33.86 16.69
N ARG A 395 18.22 -33.40 17.69
CA ARG A 395 18.27 -32.01 18.19
C ARG A 395 19.61 -31.63 18.81
N TYR A 396 20.28 -32.56 19.48
CA TYR A 396 21.58 -32.32 20.11
C TYR A 396 22.76 -32.46 19.15
N GLY A 397 22.60 -33.15 18.01
CA GLY A 397 23.62 -33.27 16.97
C GLY A 397 23.89 -31.96 16.20
N PHE A 398 22.99 -30.98 16.28
CA PHE A 398 23.13 -29.67 15.62
C PHE A 398 23.90 -28.63 16.45
N GLY A 399 24.13 -28.87 17.76
CA GLY A 399 24.65 -27.89 18.71
C GLY A 399 26.04 -28.18 19.29
N SER A 400 26.72 -29.23 18.84
CA SER A 400 27.97 -29.71 19.45
C SER A 400 29.19 -29.66 18.54
N SER A 401 29.27 -28.70 17.61
CA SER A 401 30.55 -28.27 17.05
C SER A 401 30.87 -26.90 17.63
N GLU A 402 31.72 -26.89 18.65
CA GLU A 402 32.33 -25.70 19.23
C GLU A 402 32.84 -24.77 18.11
N MET A 403 32.40 -23.51 18.15
CA MET A 403 33.13 -22.34 17.65
C MET A 403 33.23 -21.33 18.77
#